data_AF-A0A7I9XS95-F1
#
_entry.id   AF-A0A7I9XS95-F1
#
_cell.length_a   1.000
_cell.length_b   1.000
_cell.length_c   1.000
_cell.angle_alpha   90.00
_cell.angle_beta   90.00
_cell.angle_gamma   90.00
#
_symmetry.space_group_name_H-M   'P 1'
#
loop_
_entity.id
_entity.type
_entity.pdbx_description
1 polymer ?
#
loop_
_entity_poly.entity_id
_entity_poly.type
_entity_poly.pdbx_seq_one_letter_code
_entity_poly.pdbx_strand_id
1 'polypeptide(L)'
;MTNMMRMVAVAVLVTALLVSSSALAAAHATRVAADPPENAAVTTSPARVTATFNEELQSGFAAMTVVGPDGNIWSTGQPQVRVPPSASHYAPWARSAPTR
;
A
#
# COMPACT_ATOMS: atom_id res chain seq x y z
N MET A 1 1.27 -14.37 49.46
CA MET A 1 0.19 -13.72 48.67
C MET A 1 0.74 -12.80 47.57
N THR A 2 1.83 -12.06 47.81
CA THR A 2 2.43 -11.12 46.83
C THR A 2 2.92 -11.76 45.52
N ASN A 3 3.51 -12.96 45.57
CA ASN A 3 4.03 -13.63 44.37
C ASN A 3 2.90 -14.18 43.47
N MET A 4 1.82 -14.68 44.06
CA MET A 4 0.62 -15.11 43.33
C MET A 4 -0.03 -13.92 42.59
N MET A 5 -0.16 -12.78 43.27
CA MET A 5 -0.75 -11.57 42.68
C MET A 5 0.11 -11.01 41.53
N ARG A 6 1.45 -11.10 41.65
CA ARG A 6 2.37 -10.75 40.56
C ARG A 6 2.22 -11.67 39.35
N MET A 7 2.10 -12.98 39.56
CA MET A 7 1.90 -13.96 38.48
C MET A 7 0.58 -13.69 37.74
N VAL A 8 -0.49 -13.40 38.47
CA VAL A 8 -1.79 -13.05 37.87
C VAL A 8 -1.69 -11.74 37.07
N ALA A 9 -1.04 -10.71 37.62
CA ALA A 9 -0.86 -9.44 36.93
C ALA A 9 -0.07 -9.61 35.62
N VAL A 10 1.00 -10.41 35.63
CA VAL A 10 1.79 -10.73 34.44
C VAL A 10 0.95 -11.49 33.41
N ALA A 11 0.17 -12.50 33.84
CA ALA A 11 -0.68 -13.26 32.94
C ALA A 11 -1.76 -12.39 32.26
N VAL A 12 -2.39 -11.50 33.01
CA VAL A 12 -3.36 -10.52 32.47
C VAL A 12 -2.68 -9.59 31.47
N LEU A 13 -1.50 -9.05 31.80
CA LEU A 13 -0.77 -8.15 30.92
C LEU A 13 -0.39 -8.85 29.60
N VAL A 14 0.13 -10.07 29.67
CA VAL A 14 0.49 -10.87 28.50
C VAL A 14 -0.74 -11.16 27.63
N THR A 15 -1.86 -11.52 28.26
CA THR A 15 -3.11 -11.77 27.53
C THR A 15 -3.63 -10.50 26.86
N ALA A 16 -3.53 -9.35 27.53
CA ALA A 16 -3.91 -8.06 26.96
C ALA A 16 -3.02 -7.69 25.75
N LEU A 17 -1.71 -7.94 25.84
CA LEU A 17 -0.75 -7.72 24.74
C LEU A 17 -0.99 -8.64 23.54
N LEU A 18 -1.40 -9.89 23.78
CA LEU A 18 -1.69 -10.86 22.72
C LEU A 18 -3.01 -10.55 22.00
N VAL A 19 -3.98 -9.96 22.69
CA VAL A 19 -5.29 -9.60 22.13
C VAL A 19 -5.31 -8.18 21.55
N SER A 20 -4.34 -7.33 21.88
CA SER A 20 -4.09 -6.08 21.16
C SER A 20 -3.56 -6.39 19.76
N SER A 21 -4.49 -6.75 18.88
CA SER A 21 -4.31 -7.07 17.47
C SER A 21 -3.46 -6.02 16.79
N SER A 22 -2.36 -6.45 16.17
CA SER A 22 -1.83 -5.71 15.02
C SER A 22 -2.93 -5.64 13.98
N ALA A 23 -3.25 -4.44 13.50
CA ALA A 23 -4.04 -4.32 12.29
C ALA A 23 -3.43 -5.25 11.24
N LEU A 24 -4.25 -6.07 10.57
CA LEU A 24 -3.79 -6.94 9.49
C LEU A 24 -2.93 -6.11 8.55
N ALA A 25 -1.61 -6.32 8.59
CA ALA A 25 -0.72 -5.69 7.66
C ALA A 25 -1.01 -6.30 6.28
N ALA A 26 -1.82 -5.61 5.48
CA ALA A 26 -2.07 -5.99 4.10
C ALA A 26 -0.80 -5.69 3.28
N ALA A 27 0.13 -6.65 3.27
CA ALA A 27 1.39 -6.50 2.53
C ALA A 27 1.21 -6.48 1.00
N HIS A 28 0.06 -6.96 0.50
CA HIS A 28 -0.23 -7.00 -0.93
C HIS A 28 -1.15 -5.84 -1.31
N ALA A 29 -0.62 -4.91 -2.09
CA ALA A 29 -1.41 -3.87 -2.74
C ALA A 29 -2.21 -4.48 -3.89
N THR A 30 -3.50 -4.17 -3.95
CA THR A 30 -4.42 -4.62 -5.00
C THR A 30 -4.86 -3.42 -5.83
N ARG A 31 -4.89 -3.57 -7.16
CA ARG A 31 -5.41 -2.52 -8.04
C ARG A 31 -6.92 -2.40 -7.84
N VAL A 32 -7.39 -1.20 -7.49
CA VAL A 32 -8.82 -0.88 -7.28
C VAL A 32 -9.42 -0.06 -8.41
N ALA A 33 -8.61 0.64 -9.21
CA ALA A 33 -9.06 1.35 -10.39
C ALA A 33 -7.96 1.45 -11.45
N ALA A 34 -8.37 1.70 -12.68
CA ALA A 34 -7.48 2.01 -13.80
C ALA A 34 -8.12 3.07 -14.70
N ASP A 35 -7.27 3.85 -15.36
CA ASP A 35 -7.66 4.81 -16.39
C ASP A 35 -6.68 4.69 -17.57
N PRO A 36 -7.13 4.32 -18.78
CA PRO A 36 -8.51 3.93 -19.14
C PRO A 36 -9.01 2.71 -18.34
N PRO A 37 -10.32 2.58 -18.13
CA PRO A 37 -10.87 1.42 -17.43
C PRO A 37 -10.65 0.15 -18.24
N GLU A 38 -10.72 -0.99 -17.56
CA GLU A 38 -10.57 -2.30 -18.20
C GLU A 38 -11.61 -2.47 -19.33
N ASN A 39 -11.16 -3.01 -20.47
CA ASN A 39 -11.97 -3.19 -21.68
C ASN A 39 -12.49 -1.89 -22.33
N ALA A 40 -11.94 -0.72 -21.98
CA ALA A 40 -12.26 0.52 -22.67
C ALA A 40 -11.88 0.45 -24.16
N ALA A 41 -12.81 0.82 -25.04
CA ALA A 41 -12.49 1.13 -26.42
C ALA A 41 -11.94 2.56 -26.49
N VAL A 42 -10.67 2.70 -26.86
CA VAL A 42 -10.01 4.01 -26.97
C VAL A 42 -9.69 4.27 -28.44
N THR A 43 -10.21 5.38 -28.98
CA THR A 43 -10.02 5.73 -30.40
C THR A 43 -8.68 6.39 -30.69
N THR A 44 -7.99 6.85 -29.64
CA THR A 44 -6.71 7.58 -29.73
C THR A 44 -5.80 7.12 -28.60
N SER A 45 -4.49 7.01 -28.83
CA SER A 45 -3.56 6.64 -27.77
C SER A 45 -3.64 7.64 -26.59
N PRO A 46 -3.86 7.17 -25.34
CA PRO A 46 -3.82 8.03 -24.18
C PRO A 46 -2.43 8.63 -23.98
N ALA A 47 -2.37 9.89 -23.55
CA ALA A 47 -1.09 10.51 -23.14
C ALA A 47 -0.56 9.93 -21.81
N ARG A 48 -1.44 9.30 -21.01
CA ARG A 48 -1.12 8.69 -19.72
C ARG A 48 -2.08 7.54 -19.46
N VAL A 49 -1.54 6.50 -18.81
CA VAL A 49 -2.31 5.46 -18.13
C VAL A 49 -2.07 5.57 -16.62
N THR A 50 -3.09 5.25 -15.85
CA THR A 50 -3.05 5.29 -14.39
C THR A 50 -3.61 3.99 -13.81
N ALA A 51 -3.01 3.51 -12.72
CA ALA A 51 -3.55 2.45 -11.88
C ALA A 51 -3.60 2.94 -10.44
N THR A 52 -4.74 2.76 -9.78
CA THR A 52 -4.94 3.10 -8.37
C THR A 52 -4.95 1.83 -7.55
N PHE A 53 -4.29 1.87 -6.40
CA PHE A 53 -4.18 0.74 -5.48
C PHE A 53 -4.85 1.10 -4.16
N ASN A 54 -5.27 0.09 -3.40
CA ASN A 54 -5.87 0.28 -2.07
C ASN A 54 -4.85 0.71 -1.01
N GLU A 55 -3.56 0.58 -1.28
CA GLU A 55 -2.45 0.92 -0.38
C GLU A 55 -1.47 1.88 -1.07
N GLU A 56 -0.67 2.58 -0.26
CA GLU A 56 0.43 3.40 -0.76
C GLU A 56 1.55 2.52 -1.32
N LEU A 57 2.03 2.87 -2.53
CA LEU A 57 3.14 2.17 -3.17
C LEU A 57 4.48 2.84 -2.83
N GLN A 58 5.50 2.02 -2.59
CA GLN A 58 6.88 2.48 -2.47
C GLN A 58 7.41 2.90 -3.85
N SER A 59 7.68 4.19 -4.03
CA SER A 59 8.07 4.75 -5.34
C SER A 59 9.35 4.15 -5.93
N GLY A 60 10.34 3.81 -5.09
CA GLY A 60 11.61 3.23 -5.53
C GLY A 60 11.51 1.83 -6.15
N PHE A 61 10.38 1.15 -5.96
CA PHE A 61 10.13 -0.20 -6.49
C PHE A 61 8.97 -0.25 -7.49
N ALA A 62 8.33 0.88 -7.78
CA ALA A 62 7.19 0.92 -8.68
C ALA A 62 7.64 0.75 -10.14
N ALA A 63 7.06 -0.22 -10.83
CA ALA A 63 7.24 -0.45 -12.26
C ALA A 63 5.88 -0.55 -12.95
N MET A 64 5.77 0.02 -14.15
CA MET A 64 4.57 -0.08 -14.99
C MET A 64 4.98 -0.07 -16.45
N THR A 65 4.47 -1.02 -17.22
CA THR A 65 4.74 -1.16 -18.65
C THR A 65 3.43 -1.11 -19.41
N VAL A 66 3.42 -0.38 -20.52
CA VAL A 66 2.30 -0.36 -21.45
C VAL A 66 2.72 -1.12 -22.68
N VAL A 67 1.94 -2.14 -23.04
CA VAL A 67 2.16 -2.96 -24.22
C VAL A 67 1.09 -2.60 -25.24
N GLY A 68 1.53 -2.27 -26.46
CA GLY A 68 0.64 -1.96 -27.57
C GLY A 68 -0.02 -3.20 -28.17
N PRO A 69 -1.03 -3.02 -29.05
CA PRO A 69 -1.68 -4.12 -29.76
C PRO A 69 -0.73 -4.88 -30.70
N ASP A 70 0.42 -4.29 -31.04
CA ASP A 70 1.50 -4.89 -31.83
C ASP A 70 2.49 -5.72 -30.96
N GLY A 71 2.29 -5.77 -29.64
CA GLY A 71 3.16 -6.46 -28.70
C GLY A 71 4.40 -5.68 -28.25
N ASN A 72 4.58 -4.45 -28.73
CA ASN A 72 5.74 -3.63 -28.37
C ASN A 72 5.48 -2.81 -27.10
N ILE A 73 6.55 -2.43 -26.40
CA ILE A 73 6.46 -1.51 -25.25
C ILE A 73 6.23 -0.09 -25.77
N TRP A 74 5.12 0.53 -25.36
CA TRP A 74 4.75 1.91 -25.69
C TRP A 74 4.94 2.87 -24.50
N SER A 75 5.18 2.36 -23.29
CA SER A 75 5.46 3.21 -22.12
C SER A 75 6.80 3.91 -22.25
N THR A 76 6.83 5.19 -21.86
CA THR A 76 8.04 6.02 -21.84
C THR A 76 8.43 6.39 -20.40
N GLY A 77 9.71 6.23 -20.07
CA GLY A 77 10.26 6.61 -18.76
C GLY A 77 9.77 5.75 -17.59
N GLN A 78 10.05 6.24 -16.37
CA GLN A 78 9.68 5.59 -15.10
C GLN A 78 8.28 6.03 -14.64
N PRO A 79 7.47 5.14 -14.05
CA PRO A 79 6.18 5.51 -13.50
C PRO A 79 6.32 6.49 -12.34
N GLN A 80 5.29 7.29 -12.12
CA GLN A 80 5.23 8.26 -11.03
C GLN A 80 4.18 7.81 -10.04
N VAL A 81 4.58 7.59 -8.78
CA VAL A 81 3.63 7.30 -7.69
C VAL A 81 3.12 8.61 -7.10
N ARG A 82 1.81 8.73 -6.97
CA ARG A 82 1.14 9.88 -6.36
C ARG A 82 0.29 9.40 -5.19
N VAL A 83 0.42 10.09 -4.06
CA VAL A 83 -0.43 9.87 -2.88
C VAL A 83 -1.46 10.98 -2.83
N PRO A 84 -2.78 10.68 -2.82
CA PRO A 84 -3.79 11.72 -2.70
C PRO A 84 -3.65 12.43 -1.34
N PRO A 85 -3.95 13.74 -1.25
CA PRO A 85 -3.75 14.52 -0.02
C PRO A 85 -4.49 13.99 1.22
N SER A 86 -5.56 13.22 1.02
CA SER A 86 -6.32 12.57 2.10
C SER A 86 -5.68 11.31 2.66
N ALA A 87 -4.77 10.66 1.92
CA ALA A 87 -4.11 9.42 2.35
C ALA A 87 -2.94 9.67 3.32
N SER A 88 -2.32 10.85 3.30
CA SER A 88 -1.23 11.25 4.20
C SER A 88 -1.62 11.30 5.68
N HIS A 89 -2.91 11.25 6.00
CA HIS A 89 -3.40 11.27 7.38
C HIS A 89 -3.44 9.87 8.04
N TYR A 90 -3.43 8.78 7.26
CA TYR A 90 -3.68 7.43 7.78
C TYR A 90 -2.43 6.66 8.23
N ALA A 91 -1.21 7.15 7.98
CA ALA A 91 0.03 6.50 8.43
C ALA A 91 0.85 7.41 9.37
N PRO A 92 0.41 7.66 10.62
CA PRO A 92 1.16 8.47 11.57
C PRO A 92 2.55 7.88 11.91
N TRP A 93 2.75 6.57 11.71
CA TRP A 93 4.02 5.86 11.94
C TRP A 93 5.05 6.00 10.82
N ALA A 94 4.64 6.39 9.60
CA ALA A 94 5.55 6.55 8.46
C ALA A 94 6.49 7.76 8.61
N ARG A 95 6.14 8.73 9.47
CA ARG A 95 7.00 9.88 9.79
C ARG A 95 8.16 9.56 10.74
N SER A 96 8.23 8.33 11.25
CA SER A 96 9.16 7.94 12.33
C SER A 96 10.26 6.97 11.90
N ALA A 97 10.36 6.63 10.61
CA ALA A 97 11.44 5.76 10.15
C ALA A 97 12.79 6.50 10.25
N PRO A 98 13.80 5.95 10.97
CA PRO A 98 15.12 6.55 11.02
C PRO A 98 15.74 6.46 9.63
N THR A 99 16.14 7.61 9.07
CA THR A 99 17.06 7.67 7.94
C THR A 99 18.34 6.95 8.35
N ARG A 100 18.67 5.86 7.65
CA ARG A 100 20.00 5.27 7.71
C ARG A 100 20.72 5.55 6.40
#